data_AF-A0A934WYI9-F1
#
_entry.id   AF-A0A934WYI9-F1
#
_cell.length_a   1.000
_cell.length_b   1.000
_cell.length_c   1.000
_cell.angle_alpha   90.00
_cell.angle_beta   90.00
_cell.angle_gamma   90.00
#
_symmetry.space_group_name_H-M   'P 1'
#
loop_
_entity.id
_entity.type
_entity.pdbx_description
1 polymer ?
#
loop_
_entity_poly.entity_id
_entity_poly.type
_entity_poly.pdbx_seq_one_letter_code
_entity_poly.pdbx_strand_id
1 'polypeptide(L)'
;MKKYIIIIGLLFTANILLAQQVDQQKMEKDLKVAQTVLKSLVNENQRSHWNNHTNGDEAQYIEGFGVILNLPANNMVFYEFSPELPPMPDFSEAIVKGMEAVERLELIIEEEEEEEIDNQEREAERQERRKELQERQQELEQRAHTIAKRARAKVMNTDSIREVRQEQKIESIKSFLLDYGHLISQVKDEEKILVMEKGNHHRFYYNSQGVDARKRGKLSAEITMKDIKAYQSGKIDRKEAESRITINLGNEDSPLAKDLALLQSILQRLYQSDLSETYYVQSPIFHEQIEGMGVIFYMDMVSSIQAGKDLWRVPTQQKESLNQQQRDDLVKKLYPQFEAELKANILEYGKNITSLKDNEQLIFKVAITKCTDCGIPENLELQINGKVLKELKSGKLDEKQALQQLKITQGEMQ
;
A
#
# COMPACT_ATOMS: atom_id res chain seq x y z
N MET A 1 63.73 39.47 21.44
CA MET A 1 63.48 38.04 21.78
C MET A 1 62.06 37.85 22.32
N LYS A 2 61.03 38.08 21.49
CA LYS A 2 59.60 37.81 21.74
C LYS A 2 58.95 37.84 20.35
N LYS A 3 58.46 36.72 19.80
CA LYS A 3 57.51 36.64 18.65
C LYS A 3 57.23 35.24 18.03
N TYR A 4 57.50 34.11 18.68
CA TYR A 4 57.21 32.78 18.09
C TYR A 4 56.59 31.78 19.09
N ILE A 5 55.43 32.08 19.68
CA ILE A 5 54.65 31.11 20.48
C ILE A 5 53.14 31.33 20.27
N ILE A 6 52.61 31.30 19.04
CA ILE A 6 51.15 31.17 18.77
C ILE A 6 50.92 30.51 17.38
N ILE A 7 51.48 29.34 17.07
CA ILE A 7 51.06 28.52 15.90
C ILE A 7 51.28 27.02 16.19
N ILE A 8 50.83 26.48 17.34
CA ILE A 8 50.83 25.02 17.60
C ILE A 8 49.61 24.65 18.46
N GLY A 9 48.42 25.08 18.04
CA GLY A 9 47.18 24.86 18.81
C GLY A 9 45.93 24.72 17.95
N LEU A 10 46.07 24.21 16.73
CA LEU A 10 44.96 24.01 15.78
C LEU A 10 45.13 22.70 14.98
N LEU A 11 45.70 21.68 15.64
CA LEU A 11 45.88 20.31 15.14
C LEU A 11 45.05 19.28 15.92
N PHE A 12 44.06 19.74 16.70
CA PHE A 12 43.15 18.87 17.43
C PHE A 12 41.84 18.71 16.67
N THR A 13 41.51 17.44 16.38
CA THR A 13 40.18 16.90 16.08
C THR A 13 39.64 17.03 14.65
N ALA A 14 40.47 16.76 13.64
CA ALA A 14 39.97 16.04 12.47
C ALA A 14 39.89 14.54 12.81
N ASN A 15 39.04 14.17 13.77
CA ASN A 15 38.55 12.81 13.85
C ASN A 15 37.67 12.64 12.62
N ILE A 16 38.29 12.25 11.52
CA ILE A 16 37.61 11.69 10.37
C ILE A 16 36.86 10.51 10.97
N LEU A 17 35.56 10.72 11.25
CA LEU A 17 34.60 9.65 11.43
C LEU A 17 34.70 8.84 10.14
N LEU A 18 35.54 7.80 10.18
CA LEU A 18 35.51 6.73 9.21
C LEU A 18 34.15 6.09 9.41
N ALA A 19 33.13 6.69 8.77
CA ALA A 19 31.82 6.09 8.66
C ALA A 19 32.08 4.71 8.07
N GLN A 20 31.90 3.67 8.89
CA GLN A 20 32.06 2.30 8.45
C GLN A 20 31.09 2.13 7.29
N GLN A 21 31.64 1.94 6.10
CA GLN A 21 30.85 1.70 4.91
C GLN A 21 30.05 0.42 5.16
N VAL A 22 28.73 0.50 5.01
CA VAL A 22 27.84 -0.65 5.23
C VAL A 22 28.24 -1.77 4.27
N ASP A 23 28.50 -2.95 4.81
CA ASP A 23 28.69 -4.17 4.03
C ASP A 23 27.32 -4.61 3.51
N GLN A 24 27.08 -4.36 2.23
CA GLN A 24 25.80 -4.63 1.57
C GLN A 24 25.42 -6.12 1.61
N GLN A 25 26.38 -7.03 1.41
CA GLN A 25 26.11 -8.46 1.42
C GLN A 25 25.71 -8.95 2.82
N LYS A 26 26.45 -8.46 3.84
CA LYS A 26 26.08 -8.76 5.22
C LYS A 26 24.73 -8.14 5.59
N MET A 27 24.45 -6.91 5.15
CA MET A 27 23.17 -6.23 5.43
C MET A 27 22.01 -7.02 4.83
N GLU A 28 22.12 -7.43 3.56
CA GLU A 28 21.09 -8.24 2.90
C GLU A 28 20.83 -9.56 3.64
N LYS A 29 21.89 -10.20 4.14
CA LYS A 29 21.77 -11.41 4.96
C LYS A 29 21.04 -11.13 6.28
N ASP A 30 21.44 -10.09 7.00
CA ASP A 30 20.81 -9.68 8.27
C ASP A 30 19.32 -9.37 8.05
N LEU A 31 18.98 -8.66 6.97
CA LEU A 31 17.59 -8.36 6.57
C LEU A 31 16.76 -9.62 6.30
N LYS A 32 17.31 -10.59 5.55
CA LYS A 32 16.61 -11.86 5.27
C LYS A 32 16.34 -12.66 6.54
N VAL A 33 17.30 -12.70 7.47
CA VAL A 33 17.13 -13.38 8.76
C VAL A 33 16.09 -12.67 9.61
N ALA A 34 16.19 -11.35 9.77
CA ALA A 34 15.25 -10.54 10.53
C ALA A 34 13.81 -10.69 10.01
N GLN A 35 13.64 -10.64 8.69
CA GLN A 35 12.33 -10.84 8.05
C GLN A 35 11.75 -12.24 8.33
N THR A 36 12.58 -13.27 8.32
CA THR A 36 12.15 -14.65 8.61
C THR A 36 11.67 -14.78 10.05
N VAL A 37 12.40 -14.20 11.01
CA VAL A 37 12.02 -14.19 12.44
C VAL A 37 10.71 -13.42 12.65
N LEU A 38 10.62 -12.21 12.08
CA LEU A 38 9.41 -11.39 12.15
C LEU A 38 8.18 -12.14 11.61
N LYS A 39 8.32 -12.78 10.45
CA LYS A 39 7.25 -13.61 9.86
C LYS A 39 6.85 -14.75 10.78
N SER A 40 7.81 -15.45 11.40
CA SER A 40 7.51 -16.52 12.34
C SER A 40 6.69 -16.02 13.53
N LEU A 41 7.10 -14.91 14.15
CA LEU A 41 6.42 -14.33 15.33
C LEU A 41 5.01 -13.82 15.02
N VAL A 42 4.79 -13.27 13.82
CA VAL A 42 3.48 -12.78 13.40
C VAL A 42 2.58 -13.94 12.94
N ASN A 43 3.16 -15.01 12.37
CA ASN A 43 2.41 -16.14 11.79
C ASN A 43 2.19 -17.32 12.75
N GLU A 44 2.92 -17.45 13.87
CA GLU A 44 2.75 -18.55 14.82
C GLU A 44 1.29 -18.65 15.33
N ASN A 45 0.56 -17.54 15.29
CA ASN A 45 -0.86 -17.47 15.62
C ASN A 45 -1.84 -17.65 14.43
N GLN A 46 -1.35 -17.75 13.18
CA GLN A 46 -2.17 -17.87 11.97
C GLN A 46 -1.88 -19.16 11.20
N ARG A 47 -2.80 -20.12 11.23
CA ARG A 47 -2.76 -21.38 10.44
C ARG A 47 -2.91 -21.18 8.92
N SER A 48 -2.70 -19.98 8.40
CA SER A 48 -2.88 -19.68 6.98
C SER A 48 -1.64 -20.09 6.20
N HIS A 49 -1.78 -21.08 5.32
CA HIS A 49 -0.76 -21.45 4.35
C HIS A 49 -0.55 -20.29 3.37
N TRP A 50 0.54 -19.54 3.52
CA TRP A 50 0.91 -18.49 2.58
C TRP A 50 1.57 -19.12 1.35
N ASN A 51 1.01 -18.84 0.17
CA ASN A 51 1.68 -19.16 -1.09
C ASN A 51 2.91 -18.26 -1.24
N ASN A 52 4.10 -18.86 -1.31
CA ASN A 52 5.44 -18.24 -1.34
C ASN A 52 5.78 -17.35 -2.58
N HIS A 53 4.81 -16.70 -3.22
CA HIS A 53 5.00 -16.15 -4.58
C HIS A 53 5.13 -14.62 -4.70
N THR A 54 5.30 -13.87 -3.62
CA THR A 54 5.58 -12.43 -3.77
C THR A 54 7.08 -12.17 -3.82
N ASN A 55 7.65 -12.14 -5.04
CA ASN A 55 9.02 -11.74 -5.35
C ASN A 55 9.33 -10.25 -5.06
N GLY A 56 8.56 -9.57 -4.21
CA GLY A 56 8.78 -8.15 -3.90
C GLY A 56 9.61 -7.99 -2.64
N ASP A 57 10.60 -7.09 -2.66
CA ASP A 57 11.50 -6.81 -1.54
C ASP A 57 10.71 -6.67 -0.23
N GLU A 58 10.92 -7.63 0.66
CA GLU A 58 10.23 -7.72 1.95
C GLU A 58 10.97 -6.94 3.04
N ALA A 59 12.24 -6.63 2.81
CA ALA A 59 13.07 -5.87 3.70
C ALA A 59 14.02 -5.00 2.87
N GLN A 60 14.22 -3.75 3.28
CA GLN A 60 15.13 -2.82 2.60
C GLN A 60 15.85 -1.93 3.60
N TYR A 61 17.11 -1.61 3.31
CA TYR A 61 17.89 -0.60 4.03
C TYR A 61 17.91 0.71 3.24
N ILE A 62 17.63 1.82 3.92
CA ILE A 62 17.71 3.17 3.38
C ILE A 62 18.72 3.95 4.23
N GLU A 63 19.81 4.37 3.61
CA GLU A 63 20.88 5.11 4.27
C GLU A 63 20.33 6.38 4.95
N GLY A 64 20.63 6.54 6.24
CA GLY A 64 20.20 7.69 7.04
C GLY A 64 18.80 7.58 7.64
N PHE A 65 17.97 6.65 7.14
CA PHE A 65 16.67 6.32 7.76
C PHE A 65 16.77 5.04 8.60
N GLY A 66 17.36 3.99 8.05
CA GLY A 66 17.48 2.67 8.66
C GLY A 66 16.79 1.59 7.85
N VAL A 67 16.08 0.68 8.52
CA VAL A 67 15.52 -0.53 7.91
C VAL A 67 14.00 -0.47 7.86
N ILE A 68 13.44 -0.92 6.75
CA ILE A 68 12.01 -1.14 6.60
C ILE A 68 11.78 -2.64 6.40
N LEU A 69 10.97 -3.23 7.28
CA LEU A 69 10.51 -4.60 7.20
C LEU A 69 9.02 -4.61 6.90
N ASN A 70 8.67 -5.27 5.81
CA ASN A 70 7.32 -5.31 5.29
C ASN A 70 6.64 -6.60 5.72
N LEU A 71 5.56 -6.46 6.48
CA LEU A 71 4.61 -7.53 6.71
C LEU A 71 3.70 -7.64 5.49
N PRO A 72 3.37 -8.87 5.03
CA PRO A 72 2.35 -9.02 4.03
C PRO A 72 1.06 -8.42 4.58
N ALA A 73 0.35 -7.66 3.73
CA ALA A 73 -0.98 -7.20 4.05
C ALA A 73 -1.79 -8.43 4.48
N ASN A 74 -2.47 -8.38 5.64
CA ASN A 74 -3.31 -9.48 6.07
C ASN A 74 -4.25 -9.85 4.92
N ASN A 75 -3.93 -10.93 4.20
CA ASN A 75 -4.86 -11.54 3.27
C ASN A 75 -6.08 -11.81 4.11
N MET A 76 -7.23 -11.38 3.61
CA MET A 76 -8.48 -11.84 4.20
C MET A 76 -8.29 -13.33 4.45
N VAL A 77 -8.47 -13.75 5.69
CA VAL A 77 -8.90 -15.12 5.93
C VAL A 77 -10.19 -15.17 5.12
N PHE A 78 -10.08 -15.63 3.88
CA PHE A 78 -11.20 -16.23 3.21
C PHE A 78 -11.57 -17.31 4.21
N TYR A 79 -12.60 -17.03 5.00
CA TYR A 79 -13.45 -18.10 5.42
C TYR A 79 -13.86 -18.68 4.09
N GLU A 80 -13.11 -19.70 3.66
CA GLU A 80 -13.53 -20.65 2.66
C GLU A 80 -14.83 -21.15 3.28
N PHE A 81 -15.92 -20.48 2.91
CA PHE A 81 -17.25 -21.00 3.10
C PHE A 81 -17.17 -22.32 2.38
N SER A 82 -16.96 -23.38 3.14
CA SER A 82 -17.13 -24.74 2.63
C SER A 82 -18.48 -24.71 1.92
N PRO A 83 -18.55 -25.02 0.61
CA PRO A 83 -19.72 -24.74 -0.21
C PRO A 83 -20.96 -25.56 0.17
N GLU A 84 -20.93 -26.33 1.25
CA GLU A 84 -22.12 -26.74 1.98
C GLU A 84 -22.68 -25.61 2.86
N LEU A 85 -22.80 -24.40 2.30
CA LEU A 85 -23.96 -23.62 2.67
C LEU A 85 -25.14 -24.35 2.01
N PRO A 86 -26.19 -24.75 2.77
CA PRO A 86 -27.43 -25.19 2.13
C PRO A 86 -27.80 -24.11 1.11
N PRO A 87 -28.28 -24.49 -0.10
CA PRO A 87 -28.59 -23.53 -1.16
C PRO A 87 -29.35 -22.39 -0.52
N MET A 88 -28.77 -21.18 -0.56
CA MET A 88 -29.53 -20.02 -0.11
C MET A 88 -30.82 -20.07 -0.90
N PRO A 89 -31.99 -20.10 -0.24
CA PRO A 89 -33.24 -20.14 -0.96
C PRO A 89 -33.23 -18.96 -1.93
N ASP A 90 -33.59 -19.22 -3.18
CA ASP A 90 -33.51 -18.24 -4.25
C ASP A 90 -34.33 -17.00 -3.87
N PHE A 91 -33.66 -16.00 -3.32
CA PHE A 91 -34.29 -14.76 -2.91
C PHE A 91 -34.62 -13.89 -4.11
N SER A 92 -34.11 -14.19 -5.31
CA SER A 92 -34.51 -13.46 -6.51
C SER A 92 -35.97 -13.76 -6.85
N GLU A 93 -36.39 -15.03 -6.74
CA GLU A 93 -37.79 -15.40 -6.91
C GLU A 93 -38.67 -14.88 -5.74
N ALA A 94 -38.13 -14.80 -4.52
CA ALA A 94 -38.87 -14.29 -3.35
C ALA A 94 -38.98 -12.75 -3.29
N ILE A 95 -37.97 -12.03 -3.79
CA ILE A 95 -37.99 -10.56 -3.91
C ILE A 95 -38.82 -10.16 -5.13
N VAL A 96 -38.72 -10.88 -6.25
CA VAL A 96 -39.59 -10.66 -7.42
C VAL A 96 -41.04 -11.03 -7.10
N LYS A 97 -41.32 -12.16 -6.42
CA LYS A 97 -42.67 -12.45 -5.90
C LYS A 97 -43.11 -11.48 -4.80
N GLY A 98 -42.19 -10.97 -3.99
CA GLY A 98 -42.49 -9.97 -2.97
C GLY A 98 -42.86 -8.62 -3.57
N MET A 99 -42.17 -8.19 -4.62
CA MET A 99 -42.47 -6.96 -5.34
C MET A 99 -43.69 -7.13 -6.26
N GLU A 100 -43.86 -8.26 -6.95
CA GLU A 100 -45.08 -8.56 -7.71
C GLU A 100 -46.31 -8.75 -6.81
N ALA A 101 -46.15 -9.21 -5.56
CA ALA A 101 -47.25 -9.28 -4.59
C ALA A 101 -47.61 -7.90 -4.02
N VAL A 102 -46.65 -6.99 -3.90
CA VAL A 102 -46.91 -5.60 -3.48
C VAL A 102 -47.47 -4.77 -4.64
N GLU A 103 -47.06 -5.03 -5.88
CA GLU A 103 -47.56 -4.34 -7.08
C GLU A 103 -48.90 -4.89 -7.59
N ARG A 104 -49.27 -6.15 -7.25
CA ARG A 104 -50.63 -6.69 -7.44
C ARG A 104 -51.59 -6.43 -6.27
N LEU A 105 -51.18 -5.65 -5.27
CA LEU A 105 -52.03 -5.18 -4.18
C LEU A 105 -52.65 -3.80 -4.44
N GLU A 106 -52.78 -3.38 -5.70
CA GLU A 106 -53.86 -2.46 -6.09
C GLU A 106 -55.18 -3.23 -6.11
N LEU A 107 -55.85 -3.25 -4.95
CA LEU A 107 -57.22 -3.74 -4.82
C LEU A 107 -58.17 -2.80 -5.57
N ILE A 108 -58.47 -3.14 -6.83
CA ILE A 108 -59.70 -2.69 -7.49
C ILE A 108 -60.86 -3.43 -6.80
N ILE A 109 -61.59 -2.70 -5.95
CA ILE A 109 -62.86 -3.15 -5.39
C ILE A 109 -63.93 -2.80 -6.43
N GLU A 110 -64.19 -3.68 -7.38
CA GLU A 110 -65.40 -3.61 -8.19
C GLU A 110 -66.49 -4.42 -7.47
N GLU A 111 -67.48 -3.68 -6.96
CA GLU A 111 -68.76 -4.19 -6.45
C GLU A 111 -69.61 -4.67 -7.62
N GLU A 112 -69.90 -5.98 -7.67
CA GLU A 112 -70.99 -6.50 -8.49
C GLU A 112 -71.94 -7.29 -7.56
N GLU A 113 -73.14 -6.75 -7.37
CA GLU A 113 -74.26 -7.30 -6.60
C GLU A 113 -74.92 -8.44 -7.40
N GLU A 114 -75.02 -9.64 -6.82
CA GLU A 114 -76.28 -10.41 -6.73
C GLU A 114 -76.16 -11.68 -5.86
N GLU A 115 -77.30 -12.04 -5.25
CA GLU A 115 -77.66 -13.16 -4.36
C GLU A 115 -77.27 -13.09 -2.86
N GLU A 116 -78.24 -12.59 -2.08
CA GLU A 116 -78.24 -12.21 -0.66
C GLU A 116 -78.17 -13.36 0.38
N ILE A 117 -77.97 -14.61 -0.04
CA ILE A 117 -77.78 -15.75 0.89
C ILE A 117 -76.29 -16.15 0.97
N ASP A 118 -75.47 -15.73 0.01
CA ASP A 118 -74.03 -16.03 -0.10
C ASP A 118 -73.12 -14.90 0.46
N ASN A 119 -73.71 -13.80 0.95
CA ASN A 119 -72.95 -12.64 1.45
C ASN A 119 -72.37 -12.84 2.85
N GLN A 120 -73.06 -13.55 3.75
CA GLN A 120 -72.56 -13.79 5.10
C GLN A 120 -71.37 -14.77 5.10
N GLU A 121 -71.41 -15.79 4.23
CA GLU A 121 -70.32 -16.76 4.08
C GLU A 121 -69.09 -16.11 3.44
N ARG A 122 -69.29 -15.28 2.40
CA ARG A 122 -68.20 -14.49 1.77
C ARG A 122 -67.60 -13.45 2.72
N GLU A 123 -68.39 -12.79 3.57
CA GLU A 123 -67.86 -11.88 4.58
C GLU A 123 -67.06 -12.60 5.67
N ALA A 124 -67.52 -13.78 6.10
CA ALA A 124 -66.77 -14.63 7.02
C ALA A 124 -65.42 -15.08 6.41
N GLU A 125 -65.42 -15.52 5.15
CA GLU A 125 -64.19 -15.90 4.44
C GLU A 125 -63.23 -14.71 4.27
N ARG A 126 -63.74 -13.50 3.98
CA ARG A 126 -62.92 -12.28 3.90
C ARG A 126 -62.31 -11.92 5.26
N GLN A 127 -63.04 -12.09 6.35
CA GLN A 127 -62.51 -11.83 7.70
C GLN A 127 -61.46 -12.86 8.10
N GLU A 128 -61.66 -14.12 7.76
CA GLU A 128 -60.69 -15.20 7.99
C GLU A 128 -59.40 -14.96 7.19
N ARG A 129 -59.52 -14.65 5.89
CA ARG A 129 -58.37 -14.34 5.03
C ARG A 129 -57.62 -13.09 5.51
N ARG A 130 -58.31 -12.07 6.03
CA ARG A 130 -57.66 -10.90 6.64
C ARG A 130 -56.87 -11.28 7.89
N LYS A 131 -57.41 -12.13 8.77
CA LYS A 131 -56.70 -12.61 9.95
C LYS A 131 -55.48 -13.44 9.56
N GLU A 132 -55.61 -14.35 8.61
CA GLU A 132 -54.49 -15.16 8.11
C GLU A 132 -53.37 -14.29 7.53
N LEU A 133 -53.70 -13.27 6.73
CA LEU A 133 -52.73 -12.32 6.20
C LEU A 133 -52.03 -11.53 7.30
N GLN A 134 -52.77 -11.11 8.33
CA GLN A 134 -52.21 -10.37 9.46
C GLN A 134 -51.26 -11.25 10.29
N GLU A 135 -51.63 -12.50 10.55
CA GLU A 135 -50.79 -13.48 11.23
C GLU A 135 -49.52 -13.79 10.44
N ARG A 136 -49.65 -13.96 9.12
CA ARG A 136 -48.52 -14.21 8.22
C ARG A 136 -47.58 -13.00 8.14
N GLN A 137 -48.11 -11.79 8.16
CA GLN A 137 -47.30 -10.57 8.19
C GLN A 137 -46.54 -10.44 9.52
N GLN A 138 -47.19 -10.71 10.65
CA GLN A 138 -46.54 -10.73 11.96
C GLN A 138 -45.44 -11.81 12.03
N GLU A 139 -45.67 -12.99 11.45
CA GLU A 139 -44.67 -14.05 11.38
C GLU A 139 -43.44 -13.61 10.56
N LEU A 140 -43.67 -12.98 9.40
CA LEU A 140 -42.59 -12.47 8.54
C LEU A 140 -41.78 -11.37 9.25
N GLU A 141 -42.44 -10.46 9.97
CA GLU A 141 -41.77 -9.41 10.74
C GLU A 141 -40.92 -10.01 11.89
N GLN A 142 -41.42 -11.03 12.59
CA GLN A 142 -40.66 -11.72 13.64
C GLN A 142 -39.44 -12.46 13.07
N ARG A 143 -39.58 -13.11 11.91
CA ARG A 143 -38.47 -13.76 11.21
C ARG A 143 -37.44 -12.72 10.76
N ALA A 144 -37.87 -11.61 10.14
CA ALA A 144 -37.00 -10.52 9.72
C ALA A 144 -36.23 -9.91 10.91
N HIS A 145 -36.91 -9.66 12.03
CA HIS A 145 -36.28 -9.17 13.25
C HIS A 145 -35.24 -10.16 13.80
N THR A 146 -35.53 -11.46 13.79
CA THR A 146 -34.61 -12.49 14.27
C THR A 146 -33.36 -12.62 13.39
N ILE A 147 -33.54 -12.55 12.07
CA ILE A 147 -32.44 -12.53 11.09
C ILE A 147 -31.59 -11.27 11.29
N ALA A 148 -32.21 -10.09 11.45
CA ALA A 148 -31.51 -8.84 11.71
C ALA A 148 -30.71 -8.87 13.03
N LYS A 149 -31.27 -9.48 14.09
CA LYS A 149 -30.58 -9.65 15.38
C LYS A 149 -29.36 -10.58 15.25
N ARG A 150 -29.48 -11.68 14.52
CA ARG A 150 -28.34 -12.60 14.24
C ARG A 150 -27.28 -11.94 13.36
N ALA A 151 -27.69 -11.18 12.35
CA ALA A 151 -26.77 -10.40 11.51
C ALA A 151 -26.00 -9.35 12.34
N ARG A 152 -26.69 -8.59 13.20
CA ARG A 152 -26.06 -7.61 14.10
C ARG A 152 -25.08 -8.26 15.08
N ALA A 153 -25.45 -9.39 15.70
CA ALA A 153 -24.56 -10.12 16.61
C ALA A 153 -23.30 -10.65 15.91
N LYS A 154 -23.41 -11.07 14.64
CA LYS A 154 -22.27 -11.53 13.83
C LYS A 154 -21.36 -10.37 13.40
N VAL A 155 -21.93 -9.20 13.09
CA VAL A 155 -21.16 -7.98 12.76
C VAL A 155 -20.43 -7.44 13.98
N MET A 156 -21.07 -7.38 15.16
CA MET A 156 -20.43 -6.88 16.40
C MET A 156 -19.28 -7.77 16.90
N ASN A 157 -19.25 -9.05 16.53
CA ASN A 157 -18.13 -9.95 16.88
C ASN A 157 -16.96 -9.84 15.88
N THR A 158 -17.16 -9.25 14.70
CA THR A 158 -16.08 -9.17 13.70
C THR A 158 -15.10 -8.04 14.02
N ASP A 159 -15.60 -6.92 14.56
CA ASP A 159 -14.75 -5.79 14.95
C ASP A 159 -13.91 -6.13 16.20
N SER A 160 -14.48 -6.82 17.20
CA SER A 160 -13.72 -7.28 18.38
C SER A 160 -12.61 -8.29 18.02
N ILE A 161 -12.89 -9.24 17.11
CA ILE A 161 -11.88 -10.18 16.62
C ILE A 161 -10.77 -9.43 15.87
N ARG A 162 -11.11 -8.35 15.14
CA ARG A 162 -10.12 -7.55 14.41
C ARG A 162 -9.21 -6.79 15.37
N GLU A 163 -9.79 -6.12 16.37
CA GLU A 163 -9.03 -5.40 17.40
C GLU A 163 -8.10 -6.35 18.15
N VAL A 164 -8.59 -7.49 18.62
CA VAL A 164 -7.77 -8.50 19.31
C VAL A 164 -6.63 -9.01 18.43
N ARG A 165 -6.89 -9.30 17.14
CA ARG A 165 -5.82 -9.72 16.20
C ARG A 165 -4.80 -8.62 15.95
N GLN A 166 -5.26 -7.38 15.90
CA GLN A 166 -4.40 -6.21 15.71
C GLN A 166 -3.51 -6.00 16.93
N GLU A 167 -4.06 -6.10 18.14
CA GLU A 167 -3.29 -6.07 19.40
C GLU A 167 -2.26 -7.19 19.47
N GLN A 168 -2.64 -8.43 19.14
CA GLN A 168 -1.72 -9.57 19.07
C GLN A 168 -0.58 -9.32 18.07
N LYS A 169 -0.90 -8.78 16.89
CA LYS A 169 0.10 -8.44 15.88
C LYS A 169 1.03 -7.33 16.37
N ILE A 170 0.49 -6.28 17.01
CA ILE A 170 1.29 -5.23 17.64
C ILE A 170 2.26 -5.82 18.66
N GLU A 171 1.80 -6.75 19.51
CA GLU A 171 2.64 -7.38 20.52
C GLU A 171 3.75 -8.25 19.91
N SER A 172 3.44 -9.01 18.84
CA SER A 172 4.45 -9.75 18.07
C SER A 172 5.49 -8.80 17.46
N ILE A 173 5.07 -7.65 16.93
CA ILE A 173 5.98 -6.65 16.36
C ILE A 173 6.85 -6.01 17.45
N LYS A 174 6.29 -5.65 18.61
CA LYS A 174 7.06 -5.14 19.75
C LYS A 174 8.12 -6.14 20.20
N SER A 175 7.71 -7.39 20.39
CA SER A 175 8.62 -8.48 20.78
C SER A 175 9.72 -8.67 19.73
N PHE A 176 9.37 -8.64 18.44
CA PHE A 176 10.36 -8.66 17.36
C PHE A 176 11.37 -7.50 17.48
N LEU A 177 10.88 -6.27 17.56
CA LEU A 177 11.73 -5.07 17.57
C LEU A 177 12.69 -5.07 18.76
N LEU A 178 12.21 -5.45 19.94
CA LEU A 178 13.00 -5.42 21.17
C LEU A 178 13.95 -6.61 21.29
N ASP A 179 13.46 -7.82 21.03
CA ASP A 179 14.20 -9.05 21.30
C ASP A 179 15.07 -9.48 20.11
N TYR A 180 14.70 -9.08 18.88
CA TYR A 180 15.36 -9.52 17.64
C TYR A 180 15.82 -8.36 16.74
N GLY A 181 15.46 -7.10 17.03
CA GLY A 181 15.89 -5.96 16.21
C GLY A 181 17.41 -5.81 16.11
N HIS A 182 18.16 -6.26 17.12
CA HIS A 182 19.62 -6.25 17.15
C HIS A 182 20.28 -7.19 16.12
N LEU A 183 19.51 -8.10 15.50
CA LEU A 183 20.00 -8.96 14.41
C LEU A 183 20.49 -8.14 13.21
N ILE A 184 20.00 -6.91 13.05
CA ILE A 184 20.41 -6.01 11.97
C ILE A 184 21.54 -5.09 12.44
N SER A 185 22.70 -5.71 12.63
CA SER A 185 23.83 -5.15 13.38
C SER A 185 24.46 -3.90 12.78
N GLN A 186 24.26 -3.65 11.49
CA GLN A 186 24.92 -2.56 10.74
C GLN A 186 24.13 -1.24 10.73
N VAL A 187 22.95 -1.20 11.36
CA VAL A 187 22.14 0.01 11.49
C VAL A 187 22.77 0.96 12.52
N LYS A 188 22.88 2.23 12.16
CA LYS A 188 23.47 3.27 13.04
C LYS A 188 22.54 3.61 14.19
N ASP A 189 23.07 4.16 15.27
CA ASP A 189 22.29 4.44 16.49
C ASP A 189 21.12 5.41 16.24
N GLU A 190 21.34 6.39 15.36
CA GLU A 190 20.35 7.39 14.93
C GLU A 190 19.30 6.86 13.95
N GLU A 191 19.56 5.73 13.30
CA GLU A 191 18.65 5.09 12.34
C GLU A 191 17.61 4.25 13.07
N LYS A 192 16.50 3.96 12.38
CA LYS A 192 15.34 3.25 12.94
C LYS A 192 15.14 1.89 12.28
N ILE A 193 14.47 0.99 12.99
CA ILE A 193 13.83 -0.19 12.38
C ILE A 193 12.33 0.09 12.36
N LEU A 194 11.77 0.13 11.15
CA LEU A 194 10.35 0.26 10.88
C LEU A 194 9.79 -1.09 10.44
N VAL A 195 8.77 -1.57 11.12
CA VAL A 195 7.93 -2.68 10.68
C VAL A 195 6.60 -2.11 10.20
N MET A 196 6.18 -2.42 8.98
CA MET A 196 4.91 -1.94 8.46
C MET A 196 4.16 -2.99 7.65
N GLU A 197 2.84 -2.93 7.66
CA GLU A 197 2.04 -3.72 6.73
C GLU A 197 2.09 -3.12 5.32
N LYS A 198 2.43 -3.94 4.33
CA LYS A 198 2.30 -3.55 2.92
C LYS A 198 0.87 -3.11 2.67
N GLY A 199 0.71 -2.00 1.96
CA GLY A 199 -0.61 -1.62 1.47
C GLY A 199 -1.11 -2.70 0.53
N ASN A 200 -2.30 -3.25 0.79
CA ASN A 200 -2.89 -4.23 -0.09
C ASN A 200 -3.36 -3.53 -1.37
N HIS A 201 -2.45 -3.37 -2.34
CA HIS A 201 -2.77 -2.96 -3.71
C HIS A 201 -3.35 -4.15 -4.48
N HIS A 202 -4.27 -4.89 -3.86
CA HIS A 202 -5.03 -5.88 -4.59
C HIS A 202 -5.81 -5.12 -5.67
N ARG A 203 -5.43 -5.35 -6.93
CA ARG A 203 -6.22 -5.01 -8.10
C ARG A 203 -7.57 -5.71 -7.94
N PHE A 204 -8.55 -5.03 -7.36
CA PHE A 204 -9.93 -5.47 -7.44
C PHE A 204 -10.39 -5.28 -8.88
N TYR A 205 -10.07 -6.25 -9.74
CA TYR A 205 -10.86 -6.49 -10.95
C TYR A 205 -12.09 -7.27 -10.54
N TYR A 206 -13.09 -6.69 -9.86
CA TYR A 206 -14.44 -7.27 -9.85
C TYR A 206 -15.48 -6.24 -9.40
N ASN A 207 -16.35 -5.92 -10.35
CA ASN A 207 -17.70 -5.37 -10.25
C ASN A 207 -17.86 -3.88 -9.85
N SER A 208 -18.42 -3.15 -10.82
CA SER A 208 -18.71 -1.72 -10.88
C SER A 208 -19.78 -1.22 -9.91
N GLN A 209 -20.19 -2.02 -8.91
CA GLN A 209 -21.30 -1.68 -8.03
C GLN A 209 -20.95 -2.02 -6.57
N GLY A 210 -20.39 -1.04 -5.88
CA GLY A 210 -20.59 -0.89 -4.44
C GLY A 210 -19.90 -1.92 -3.56
N VAL A 211 -18.57 -1.91 -3.52
CA VAL A 211 -17.87 -2.26 -2.30
C VAL A 211 -16.94 -1.10 -1.99
N ASP A 212 -17.30 -0.28 -1.00
CA ASP A 212 -16.35 0.57 -0.31
C ASP A 212 -15.17 -0.33 0.03
N ALA A 213 -14.05 -0.16 -0.69
CA ALA A 213 -12.79 -0.76 -0.33
C ALA A 213 -12.50 -0.21 1.06
N ARG A 214 -12.91 -0.93 2.11
CA ARG A 214 -12.77 -0.50 3.50
C ARG A 214 -11.29 -0.26 3.69
N LYS A 215 -10.94 1.02 3.70
CA LYS A 215 -9.62 1.59 3.87
C LYS A 215 -9.04 1.00 5.15
N ARG A 216 -8.24 -0.07 5.02
CA ARG A 216 -7.62 -0.71 6.17
C ARG A 216 -6.49 0.21 6.59
N GLY A 217 -6.60 0.76 7.81
CA GLY A 217 -5.50 1.52 8.40
C GLY A 217 -4.23 0.67 8.35
N LYS A 218 -3.17 1.20 7.75
CA LYS A 218 -1.87 0.52 7.69
C LYS A 218 -1.27 0.57 9.09
N LEU A 219 -1.02 -0.59 9.70
CA LEU A 219 -0.25 -0.68 10.93
C LEU A 219 1.23 -0.47 10.61
N SER A 220 1.88 0.43 11.31
CA SER A 220 3.34 0.50 11.37
C SER A 220 3.84 0.73 12.78
N ALA A 221 5.05 0.24 13.06
CA ALA A 221 5.72 0.41 14.33
C ALA A 221 7.22 0.68 14.08
N GLU A 222 7.79 1.67 14.75
CA GLU A 222 9.21 2.00 14.65
C GLU A 222 9.88 2.17 16.01
N ILE A 223 11.18 1.87 16.05
CA ILE A 223 12.07 2.15 17.20
C ILE A 223 13.46 2.51 16.67
N THR A 224 14.19 3.36 17.41
CA THR A 224 15.58 3.68 17.07
C THR A 224 16.53 2.54 17.45
N MET A 225 17.60 2.35 16.68
CA MET A 225 18.62 1.36 17.01
C MET A 225 19.33 1.68 18.32
N LYS A 226 19.49 2.97 18.67
CA LYS A 226 19.97 3.40 19.97
C LYS A 226 19.14 2.84 21.13
N ASP A 227 17.81 2.88 21.01
CA ASP A 227 16.91 2.39 22.06
C ASP A 227 16.94 0.86 22.15
N ILE A 228 17.01 0.16 21.01
CA ILE A 228 17.23 -1.30 20.98
C ILE A 228 18.52 -1.65 21.72
N LYS A 229 19.64 -0.99 21.40
CA LYS A 229 20.93 -1.23 22.05
C LYS A 229 20.90 -0.89 23.54
N ALA A 230 20.21 0.19 23.92
CA ALA A 230 20.02 0.55 25.33
C ALA A 230 19.28 -0.56 26.10
N TYR A 231 18.19 -1.08 25.54
CA TYR A 231 17.43 -2.20 26.11
C TYR A 231 18.28 -3.47 26.20
N GLN A 232 18.95 -3.86 25.12
CA GLN A 232 19.82 -5.05 25.07
C GLN A 232 20.99 -4.98 26.08
N SER A 233 21.48 -3.77 26.37
CA SER A 233 22.51 -3.54 27.40
C SER A 233 21.97 -3.42 28.83
N GLY A 234 20.65 -3.50 29.03
CA GLY A 234 19.99 -3.35 30.33
C GLY A 234 19.95 -1.91 30.89
N LYS A 235 20.22 -0.90 30.05
CA LYS A 235 20.19 0.52 30.45
C LYS A 235 18.77 1.06 30.63
N ILE A 236 17.82 0.49 29.91
CA ILE A 236 16.38 0.74 30.04
C ILE A 236 15.68 -0.59 30.20
N ASP A 237 14.60 -0.62 30.95
CA ASP A 237 13.78 -1.83 31.09
C ASP A 237 12.85 -2.03 29.88
N ARG A 238 12.18 -3.19 29.80
CA ARG A 238 11.29 -3.52 28.70
C ARG A 238 10.12 -2.53 28.58
N LYS A 239 9.55 -2.09 29.71
CA LYS A 239 8.38 -1.20 29.71
C LYS A 239 8.76 0.19 29.16
N GLU A 240 9.92 0.70 29.56
CA GLU A 240 10.47 1.93 29.02
C GLU A 240 10.78 1.76 27.53
N ALA A 241 11.42 0.66 27.11
CA ALA A 241 11.71 0.39 25.71
C ALA A 241 10.44 0.30 24.85
N GLU A 242 9.39 -0.39 25.31
CA GLU A 242 8.10 -0.46 24.64
C GLU A 242 7.44 0.92 24.48
N SER A 243 7.58 1.81 25.47
CA SER A 243 7.06 3.18 25.38
C SER A 243 7.78 4.05 24.36
N ARG A 244 9.00 3.67 23.95
CA ARG A 244 9.77 4.35 22.89
C ARG A 244 9.44 3.82 21.50
N ILE A 245 8.63 2.77 21.39
CA ILE A 245 8.11 2.29 20.11
C ILE A 245 6.96 3.19 19.67
N THR A 246 7.12 3.86 18.53
CA THR A 246 6.04 4.65 17.93
C THR A 246 5.16 3.71 17.12
N ILE A 247 3.87 3.61 17.48
CA ILE A 247 2.88 2.82 16.75
C ILE A 247 1.95 3.76 16.01
N ASN A 248 1.88 3.59 14.70
CA ASN A 248 1.02 4.35 13.82
C ASN A 248 -0.07 3.44 13.24
N LEU A 249 -1.32 3.83 13.49
CA LEU A 249 -2.49 3.23 12.87
C LEU A 249 -2.95 4.23 11.80
N GLY A 250 -2.60 3.97 10.55
CA GLY A 250 -2.74 4.96 9.47
C GLY A 250 -4.14 5.57 9.37
N ASN A 251 -4.22 6.90 9.39
CA ASN A 251 -5.40 7.69 9.04
C ASN A 251 -5.18 8.30 7.64
N GLU A 252 -6.11 8.06 6.71
CA GLU A 252 -5.93 8.44 5.29
C GLU A 252 -6.20 9.92 4.96
N ASP A 253 -6.80 10.68 5.87
CA ASP A 253 -7.24 12.07 5.59
C ASP A 253 -6.14 13.12 5.82
N SER A 254 -4.90 12.81 5.45
CA SER A 254 -3.81 13.79 5.54
C SER A 254 -3.81 14.74 4.33
N PRO A 255 -3.47 16.04 4.50
CA PRO A 255 -3.25 16.95 3.36
C PRO A 255 -2.23 16.41 2.35
N LEU A 256 -1.21 15.70 2.84
CA LEU A 256 -0.22 15.04 2.01
C LEU A 256 -0.84 13.99 1.08
N ALA A 257 -1.82 13.21 1.54
CA ALA A 257 -2.50 12.23 0.68
C ALA A 257 -3.15 12.87 -0.56
N LYS A 258 -3.68 14.11 -0.44
CA LYS A 258 -4.26 14.84 -1.58
C LYS A 258 -3.19 15.29 -2.56
N ASP A 259 -2.10 15.86 -2.06
CA ASP A 259 -0.95 16.27 -2.87
C ASP A 259 -0.37 15.08 -3.66
N LEU A 260 -0.25 13.92 -2.99
CA LEU A 260 0.27 12.69 -3.59
C LEU A 260 -0.67 12.07 -4.62
N ALA A 261 -1.97 12.08 -4.38
CA ALA A 261 -2.96 11.62 -5.35
C ALA A 261 -2.89 12.46 -6.64
N LEU A 262 -2.74 13.79 -6.51
CA LEU A 262 -2.55 14.68 -7.65
C LEU A 262 -1.24 14.34 -8.39
N LEU A 263 -0.10 14.27 -7.70
CA LEU A 263 1.17 13.93 -8.32
C LEU A 263 1.12 12.57 -9.05
N GLN A 264 0.56 11.55 -8.40
CA GLN A 264 0.38 10.23 -9.00
C GLN A 264 -0.43 10.32 -10.30
N SER A 265 -1.53 11.07 -10.31
CA SER A 265 -2.37 11.23 -11.51
C SER A 265 -1.63 11.93 -12.66
N ILE A 266 -0.81 12.94 -12.33
CA ILE A 266 0.01 13.66 -13.31
C ILE A 266 1.04 12.72 -13.92
N LEU A 267 1.82 12.01 -13.09
CA LEU A 267 2.83 11.06 -13.56
C LEU A 267 2.21 9.93 -14.38
N GLN A 268 1.05 9.41 -13.93
CA GLN A 268 0.34 8.37 -14.64
C GLN A 268 -0.03 8.82 -16.05
N ARG A 269 -0.45 10.08 -16.23
CA ARG A 269 -0.81 10.66 -17.53
C ARG A 269 0.42 10.94 -18.39
N LEU A 270 1.44 11.61 -17.84
CA LEU A 270 2.67 11.97 -18.56
C LEU A 270 3.37 10.74 -19.15
N TYR A 271 3.38 9.65 -18.40
CA TYR A 271 4.00 8.41 -18.83
C TYR A 271 3.00 7.44 -19.49
N GLN A 272 1.89 7.91 -20.06
CA GLN A 272 1.08 7.06 -20.95
C GLN A 272 1.75 6.92 -22.32
N SER A 273 1.48 5.82 -23.01
CA SER A 273 2.12 5.49 -24.29
C SER A 273 1.83 6.50 -25.41
N ASP A 274 0.77 7.30 -25.30
CA ASP A 274 0.38 8.33 -26.27
C ASP A 274 1.02 9.70 -26.00
N LEU A 275 1.47 9.97 -24.77
CA LEU A 275 2.15 11.22 -24.40
C LEU A 275 3.64 11.09 -24.21
N SER A 276 4.10 9.93 -23.73
CA SER A 276 5.52 9.69 -23.56
C SER A 276 6.19 9.47 -24.91
N GLU A 277 7.33 10.12 -25.10
CA GLU A 277 8.18 9.90 -26.27
C GLU A 277 9.18 8.76 -26.02
N THR A 278 9.45 8.40 -24.77
CA THR A 278 10.52 7.44 -24.41
C THR A 278 9.96 6.17 -23.79
N TYR A 279 9.93 6.09 -22.47
CA TYR A 279 9.39 4.99 -21.68
C TYR A 279 8.02 5.38 -21.11
N TYR A 280 7.12 4.42 -20.98
CA TYR A 280 5.76 4.63 -20.48
C TYR A 280 5.43 3.63 -19.36
N VAL A 281 4.46 3.95 -18.53
CA VAL A 281 3.96 3.05 -17.48
C VAL A 281 2.89 2.12 -18.04
N GLN A 282 3.07 0.82 -17.82
CA GLN A 282 2.05 -0.18 -18.16
C GLN A 282 1.14 -0.48 -16.95
N SER A 283 1.68 -0.37 -15.74
CA SER A 283 0.96 -0.55 -14.48
C SER A 283 0.56 0.80 -13.89
N PRO A 284 -0.48 0.86 -13.04
CA PRO A 284 -0.73 2.01 -12.20
C PRO A 284 0.49 2.32 -11.33
N ILE A 285 0.93 3.58 -11.31
CA ILE A 285 1.93 4.05 -10.38
C ILE A 285 1.33 4.00 -8.98
N PHE A 286 2.01 3.37 -8.03
CA PHE A 286 1.59 3.33 -6.64
C PHE A 286 2.60 4.04 -5.75
N HIS A 287 2.16 4.45 -4.56
CA HIS A 287 3.04 5.09 -3.60
C HIS A 287 2.80 4.59 -2.18
N GLU A 288 3.86 4.64 -1.38
CA GLU A 288 3.84 4.34 0.04
C GLU A 288 4.36 5.56 0.82
N GLN A 289 3.53 6.07 1.73
CA GLN A 289 3.92 7.11 2.66
C GLN A 289 4.45 6.46 3.93
N ILE A 290 5.62 6.89 4.36
CA ILE A 290 6.28 6.48 5.59
C ILE A 290 6.55 7.73 6.42
N GLU A 291 5.93 7.83 7.59
CA GLU A 291 6.05 9.02 8.44
C GLU A 291 7.51 9.29 8.82
N GLY A 292 7.94 10.56 8.68
CA GLY A 292 9.30 10.99 9.01
C GLY A 292 10.36 10.62 7.97
N MET A 293 10.09 9.64 7.11
CA MET A 293 10.92 9.32 5.94
C MET A 293 10.46 10.07 4.70
N GLY A 294 9.14 10.11 4.45
CA GLY A 294 8.54 10.72 3.27
C GLY A 294 7.73 9.73 2.44
N VAL A 295 7.92 9.72 1.11
CA VAL A 295 7.04 9.00 0.17
C VAL A 295 7.87 8.27 -0.87
N ILE A 296 7.54 7.00 -1.11
CA ILE A 296 8.14 6.17 -2.15
C ILE A 296 7.11 5.93 -3.24
N PHE A 297 7.41 6.36 -4.47
CA PHE A 297 6.69 6.01 -5.68
C PHE A 297 7.34 4.81 -6.35
N TYR A 298 6.52 3.90 -6.85
CA TYR A 298 6.96 2.71 -7.56
C TYR A 298 6.44 2.75 -9.00
N MET A 299 7.35 2.60 -9.97
CA MET A 299 7.06 2.76 -11.39
C MET A 299 7.65 1.60 -12.18
N ASP A 300 6.80 0.92 -12.97
CA ASP A 300 7.22 -0.09 -13.93
C ASP A 300 7.28 0.54 -15.32
N MET A 301 8.49 0.94 -15.74
CA MET A 301 8.71 1.68 -16.98
C MET A 301 9.04 0.73 -18.14
N VAL A 302 8.14 0.74 -19.11
CA VAL A 302 8.20 -0.09 -20.30
C VAL A 302 8.56 0.76 -21.52
N SER A 303 9.51 0.33 -22.34
CA SER A 303 9.78 0.96 -23.65
C SER A 303 9.21 0.12 -24.80
N SER A 304 9.15 -1.20 -24.63
CA SER A 304 8.73 -2.14 -25.68
C SER A 304 7.83 -3.25 -25.15
N ILE A 305 6.90 -3.74 -25.97
CA ILE A 305 6.10 -4.94 -25.69
C ILE A 305 6.37 -5.98 -26.77
N GLN A 306 6.41 -7.25 -26.38
CA GLN A 306 6.50 -8.36 -27.32
C GLN A 306 5.16 -8.52 -28.06
N ALA A 307 5.19 -8.44 -29.39
CA ALA A 307 4.02 -8.55 -30.27
C ALA A 307 3.91 -9.93 -30.95
N GLY A 308 4.94 -10.76 -30.87
CA GLY A 308 4.99 -12.10 -31.44
C GLY A 308 6.28 -12.82 -31.09
N LYS A 309 6.52 -13.97 -31.74
CA LYS A 309 7.81 -14.67 -31.62
C LYS A 309 8.90 -13.79 -32.23
N ASP A 310 9.82 -13.32 -31.38
CA ASP A 310 10.96 -12.47 -31.75
C ASP A 310 10.60 -11.12 -32.39
N LEU A 311 9.34 -10.67 -32.22
CA LEU A 311 8.84 -9.40 -32.74
C LEU A 311 8.43 -8.48 -31.60
N TRP A 312 8.92 -7.25 -31.65
CA TRP A 312 8.71 -6.22 -30.65
C TRP A 312 8.05 -4.98 -31.26
N ARG A 313 7.25 -4.31 -30.43
CA ARG A 313 6.71 -2.97 -30.71
C ARG A 313 7.18 -1.99 -29.66
N VAL A 314 7.41 -0.74 -30.07
CA VAL A 314 7.77 0.40 -29.21
C VAL A 314 6.69 1.47 -29.42
N PRO A 315 5.61 1.44 -28.60
CA PRO A 315 4.42 2.27 -28.83
C PRO A 315 4.71 3.77 -28.87
N THR A 316 5.58 4.26 -27.97
CA THR A 316 5.97 5.68 -27.86
C THR A 316 6.66 6.23 -29.11
N GLN A 317 7.24 5.33 -29.92
CA GLN A 317 7.92 5.65 -31.16
C GLN A 317 7.12 5.23 -32.41
N GLN A 318 5.92 4.67 -32.23
CA GLN A 318 5.08 4.10 -33.30
C GLN A 318 5.84 3.11 -34.20
N LYS A 319 6.77 2.34 -33.60
CA LYS A 319 7.54 1.32 -34.32
C LYS A 319 7.00 -0.07 -34.00
N GLU A 320 6.84 -0.86 -35.05
CA GLU A 320 6.33 -2.22 -34.97
C GLU A 320 7.30 -3.20 -35.64
N SER A 321 7.11 -4.49 -35.37
CA SER A 321 7.85 -5.59 -36.01
C SER A 321 9.38 -5.47 -35.92
N LEU A 322 9.89 -4.91 -34.83
CA LEU A 322 11.32 -4.85 -34.57
C LEU A 322 11.82 -6.22 -34.15
N ASN A 323 12.97 -6.64 -34.67
CA ASN A 323 13.70 -7.77 -34.09
C ASN A 323 14.36 -7.36 -32.75
N GLN A 324 14.91 -8.33 -32.02
CA GLN A 324 15.55 -8.11 -30.71
C GLN A 324 16.64 -7.03 -30.77
N GLN A 325 17.56 -7.12 -31.72
CA GLN A 325 18.69 -6.19 -31.84
C GLN A 325 18.22 -4.75 -32.14
N GLN A 326 17.30 -4.58 -33.08
CA GLN A 326 16.71 -3.28 -33.42
C GLN A 326 15.97 -2.66 -32.24
N ARG A 327 15.29 -3.50 -31.46
CA ARG A 327 14.62 -3.10 -30.23
C ARG A 327 15.65 -2.63 -29.21
N ASP A 328 16.69 -3.42 -28.93
CA ASP A 328 17.69 -3.12 -27.91
C ASP A 328 18.48 -1.84 -28.23
N ASP A 329 18.90 -1.66 -29.48
CA ASP A 329 19.55 -0.44 -29.95
C ASP A 329 18.67 0.81 -29.75
N LEU A 330 17.37 0.68 -30.04
CA LEU A 330 16.41 1.77 -29.86
C LEU A 330 16.19 2.08 -28.39
N VAL A 331 15.98 1.06 -27.55
CA VAL A 331 15.75 1.21 -26.11
C VAL A 331 16.94 1.85 -25.42
N LYS A 332 18.16 1.43 -25.79
CA LYS A 332 19.42 2.05 -25.36
C LYS A 332 19.51 3.53 -25.73
N LYS A 333 19.09 3.88 -26.96
CA LYS A 333 19.09 5.28 -27.43
C LYS A 333 18.06 6.15 -26.68
N LEU A 334 16.91 5.60 -26.30
CA LEU A 334 15.86 6.35 -25.60
C LEU A 334 16.19 6.60 -24.12
N TYR A 335 17.04 5.76 -23.51
CA TYR A 335 17.30 5.80 -22.07
C TYR A 335 17.85 7.15 -21.54
N PRO A 336 18.86 7.80 -22.17
CA PRO A 336 19.36 9.08 -21.68
C PRO A 336 18.30 10.19 -21.68
N GLN A 337 17.43 10.21 -22.69
CA GLN A 337 16.33 11.17 -22.76
C GLN A 337 15.30 10.87 -21.66
N PHE A 338 14.91 9.62 -21.48
CA PHE A 338 14.02 9.20 -20.41
C PHE A 338 14.52 9.60 -19.02
N GLU A 339 15.80 9.33 -18.72
CA GLU A 339 16.38 9.67 -17.42
C GLU A 339 16.36 11.19 -17.19
N ALA A 340 16.67 11.99 -18.22
CA ALA A 340 16.62 13.44 -18.12
C ALA A 340 15.19 13.97 -17.90
N GLU A 341 14.22 13.46 -18.67
CA GLU A 341 12.80 13.81 -18.55
C GLU A 341 12.25 13.43 -17.18
N LEU A 342 12.58 12.25 -16.67
CA LEU A 342 12.15 11.80 -15.35
C LEU A 342 12.66 12.73 -14.24
N LYS A 343 13.94 13.11 -14.28
CA LYS A 343 14.49 14.07 -13.31
C LYS A 343 13.77 15.41 -13.36
N ALA A 344 13.54 15.93 -14.57
CA ALA A 344 12.84 17.19 -14.77
C ALA A 344 11.39 17.12 -14.25
N ASN A 345 10.65 16.06 -14.60
CA ASN A 345 9.27 15.85 -14.16
C ASN A 345 9.16 15.71 -12.62
N ILE A 346 10.10 14.98 -12.00
CA ILE A 346 10.13 14.85 -10.53
C ILE A 346 10.25 16.22 -9.86
N LEU A 347 11.12 17.09 -10.35
CA LEU A 347 11.30 18.44 -9.79
C LEU A 347 10.12 19.36 -10.12
N GLU A 348 9.67 19.36 -11.37
CA GLU A 348 8.60 20.24 -11.86
C GLU A 348 7.27 19.98 -11.15
N TYR A 349 6.89 18.71 -11.02
CA TYR A 349 5.63 18.35 -10.38
C TYR A 349 5.78 18.11 -8.88
N GLY A 350 6.92 17.57 -8.43
CA GLY A 350 7.18 17.31 -7.02
C GLY A 350 7.25 18.59 -6.18
N LYS A 351 7.69 19.73 -6.74
CA LYS A 351 7.70 21.02 -6.02
C LYS A 351 6.31 21.43 -5.52
N ASN A 352 5.24 20.90 -6.11
CA ASN A 352 3.87 21.21 -5.71
C ASN A 352 3.40 20.48 -4.44
N ILE A 353 4.14 19.47 -3.95
CA ILE A 353 3.82 18.75 -2.71
C ILE A 353 4.18 19.64 -1.51
N THR A 354 3.24 20.48 -1.07
CA THR A 354 3.47 21.41 0.04
C THR A 354 3.49 20.74 1.40
N SER A 355 2.81 19.60 1.51
CA SER A 355 2.59 18.92 2.78
C SER A 355 3.77 18.02 3.21
N LEU A 356 4.76 17.79 2.35
CA LEU A 356 5.96 17.00 2.66
C LEU A 356 6.87 17.80 3.60
N LYS A 357 7.36 17.21 4.69
CA LYS A 357 8.23 17.92 5.64
C LYS A 357 9.64 18.14 5.06
N ASP A 358 10.39 19.08 5.64
CA ASP A 358 11.72 19.47 5.13
C ASP A 358 12.73 18.31 5.20
N ASN A 359 12.61 17.49 6.24
CA ASN A 359 13.45 16.32 6.50
C ASN A 359 12.92 15.02 5.87
N GLU A 360 11.75 15.06 5.23
CA GLU A 360 11.18 13.93 4.50
C GLU A 360 11.65 13.95 3.04
N GLN A 361 11.61 12.80 2.38
CA GLN A 361 12.10 12.59 1.03
C GLN A 361 10.99 12.12 0.09
N LEU A 362 11.11 12.52 -1.16
CA LEU A 362 10.35 11.95 -2.26
C LEU A 362 11.28 11.00 -3.02
N ILE A 363 10.95 9.71 -3.00
CA ILE A 363 11.76 8.62 -3.55
C ILE A 363 10.99 8.01 -4.72
N PHE A 364 11.66 7.77 -5.84
CA PHE A 364 11.12 7.07 -7.00
C PHE A 364 11.92 5.81 -7.24
N LYS A 365 11.28 4.66 -7.11
CA LYS A 365 11.82 3.34 -7.46
C LYS A 365 11.28 2.93 -8.82
N VAL A 366 12.16 2.92 -9.80
CA VAL A 366 11.79 2.72 -11.20
C VAL A 366 12.40 1.41 -11.69
N ALA A 367 11.55 0.43 -11.99
CA ALA A 367 11.95 -0.77 -12.69
C ALA A 367 11.94 -0.49 -14.20
N ILE A 368 13.03 -0.82 -14.89
CA ILE A 368 13.21 -0.54 -16.32
C ILE A 368 13.02 -1.84 -17.11
N THR A 369 12.53 -1.72 -18.34
CA THR A 369 12.33 -2.88 -19.21
C THR A 369 13.62 -3.68 -19.38
N LYS A 370 13.49 -5.00 -19.36
CA LYS A 370 14.64 -5.87 -19.62
C LYS A 370 15.28 -5.59 -20.97
N CYS A 371 16.61 -5.51 -21.04
CA CYS A 371 17.36 -5.12 -22.25
C CYS A 371 18.76 -5.73 -22.20
N THR A 372 18.98 -6.82 -22.94
CA THR A 372 20.25 -7.57 -22.89
C THR A 372 21.39 -6.78 -23.53
N ASP A 373 22.51 -6.65 -22.82
CA ASP A 373 23.74 -5.97 -23.26
C ASP A 373 23.52 -4.49 -23.65
N CYS A 374 22.45 -3.89 -23.13
CA CYS A 374 22.11 -2.51 -23.46
C CYS A 374 22.97 -1.51 -22.70
N GLY A 375 23.60 -1.90 -21.59
CA GLY A 375 24.33 -0.99 -20.72
C GLY A 375 23.40 0.05 -20.11
N ILE A 376 22.18 -0.36 -19.78
CA ILE A 376 21.20 0.44 -19.02
C ILE A 376 20.92 -0.27 -17.70
N PRO A 377 20.63 0.45 -16.62
CA PRO A 377 20.35 -0.19 -15.34
C PRO A 377 19.01 -0.95 -15.35
N GLU A 378 18.92 -2.05 -14.59
CA GLU A 378 17.66 -2.74 -14.32
C GLU A 378 16.67 -1.87 -13.53
N ASN A 379 17.22 -1.11 -12.58
CA ASN A 379 16.44 -0.28 -11.69
C ASN A 379 17.12 1.09 -11.54
N LEU A 380 16.31 2.13 -11.41
CA LEU A 380 16.75 3.49 -11.15
C LEU A 380 16.03 4.00 -9.91
N GLU A 381 16.79 4.46 -8.93
CA GLU A 381 16.27 5.11 -7.72
C GLU A 381 16.64 6.59 -7.70
N LEU A 382 15.65 7.46 -7.59
CA LEU A 382 15.85 8.91 -7.46
C LEU A 382 15.29 9.39 -6.13
N GLN A 383 16.07 10.15 -5.37
CA GLN A 383 15.66 10.69 -4.06
C GLN A 383 15.88 12.21 -4.01
N ILE A 384 14.86 12.94 -3.55
CA ILE A 384 14.95 14.39 -3.31
C ILE A 384 14.34 14.77 -1.96
N ASN A 385 15.03 15.61 -1.19
CA ASN A 385 14.52 16.10 0.09
C ASN A 385 13.39 17.12 -0.13
N GLY A 386 12.36 17.07 0.72
CA GLY A 386 11.23 18.00 0.71
C GLY A 386 11.66 19.46 0.89
N LYS A 387 12.73 19.71 1.64
CA LYS A 387 13.36 21.05 1.73
C LYS A 387 13.73 21.60 0.36
N VAL A 388 14.36 20.80 -0.50
CA VAL A 388 14.80 21.22 -1.84
C VAL A 388 13.60 21.55 -2.72
N LEU A 389 12.54 20.73 -2.66
CA LEU A 389 11.29 20.97 -3.39
C LEU A 389 10.61 22.28 -2.98
N LYS A 390 10.62 22.61 -1.68
CA LYS A 390 10.08 23.88 -1.17
C LYS A 390 10.95 25.09 -1.55
N GLU A 391 12.27 24.94 -1.49
CA GLU A 391 13.20 25.99 -1.91
C GLU A 391 13.10 26.26 -3.41
N LEU A 392 12.92 25.21 -4.24
CA LEU A 392 12.63 25.32 -5.66
C LEU A 392 11.28 26.03 -5.90
N LYS A 393 10.20 25.63 -5.20
CA LYS A 393 8.88 26.29 -5.31
C LYS A 393 8.93 27.78 -4.94
N SER A 394 9.72 28.14 -3.94
CA SER A 394 9.86 29.53 -3.47
C SER A 394 10.84 30.37 -4.30
N GLY A 395 11.50 29.77 -5.31
CA GLY A 395 12.50 30.46 -6.14
C GLY A 395 13.83 30.72 -5.42
N LYS A 396 14.06 30.10 -4.26
CA LYS A 396 15.35 30.18 -3.55
C LYS A 396 16.43 29.32 -4.22
N LEU A 397 16.01 28.25 -4.89
CA LEU A 397 16.85 27.41 -5.75
C LEU A 397 16.29 27.44 -7.17
N ASP A 398 17.17 27.40 -8.16
CA ASP A 398 16.79 27.12 -9.53
C ASP A 398 16.80 25.61 -9.83
N GLU A 399 16.25 25.20 -10.98
CA GLU A 399 16.15 23.80 -11.38
C GLU A 399 17.52 23.11 -11.51
N LYS A 400 18.55 23.83 -11.95
CA LYS A 400 19.90 23.26 -12.12
C LYS A 400 20.53 22.95 -10.77
N GLN A 401 20.35 23.85 -9.80
CA GLN A 401 20.78 23.66 -8.43
C GLN A 401 20.00 22.52 -7.76
N ALA A 402 18.68 22.42 -7.99
CA ALA A 402 17.87 21.33 -7.48
C ALA A 402 18.26 19.97 -8.07
N LEU A 403 18.55 19.91 -9.38
CA LEU A 403 19.06 18.70 -10.06
C LEU A 403 20.35 18.17 -9.45
N GLN A 404 21.25 19.05 -8.99
CA GLN A 404 22.49 18.65 -8.32
C GLN A 404 22.27 18.04 -6.94
N GLN A 405 21.13 18.33 -6.30
CA GLN A 405 20.75 17.77 -4.99
C GLN A 405 19.93 16.49 -5.10
N LEU A 406 19.57 16.07 -6.32
CA LEU A 406 18.89 14.81 -6.58
C LEU A 406 19.88 13.65 -6.45
N LYS A 407 19.70 12.79 -5.46
CA LYS A 407 20.50 11.57 -5.30
C LYS A 407 19.99 10.52 -6.28
N ILE A 408 20.88 9.95 -7.07
CA ILE A 408 20.57 8.93 -8.07
C ILE A 408 21.34 7.67 -7.73
N THR A 409 20.66 6.54 -7.69
CA THR A 409 21.26 5.22 -7.51
C THR A 409 20.81 4.32 -8.64
N GLN A 410 21.77 3.69 -9.32
CA GLN A 410 21.53 2.78 -10.43
C GLN A 410 21.73 1.34 -9.96
N GLY A 411 20.83 0.46 -10.37
CA GLY A 411 20.94 -0.99 -10.13
C GLY A 411 21.99 -1.65 -11.04
N GLU A 412 21.94 -2.97 -11.12
CA GLU A 412 22.81 -3.75 -12.01
C GLU A 412 22.59 -3.33 -13.47
N MET A 413 23.68 -3.29 -14.24
CA MET A 413 23.65 -2.94 -15.66
C MET A 413 23.30 -4.17 -16.48
N GLN A 414 22.35 -4.02 -17.40
CA GLN A 414 21.85 -5.09 -18.27
C GLN A 414 22.59 -5.24 -19.57
#